data_AF-A0A5S3WLA8-F1
#
_entry.id   AF-A0A5S3WLA8-F1
#
_cell.length_a   1.000
_cell.length_b   1.000
_cell.length_c   1.000
_cell.angle_alpha   90.00
_cell.angle_beta   90.00
_cell.angle_gamma   90.00
#
_symmetry.space_group_name_H-M   'P 1'
#
loop_
_entity.id
_entity.type
_entity.pdbx_description
1 polymer ?
#
loop_
_entity_poly.entity_id
_entity_poly.type
_entity_poly.pdbx_seq_one_letter_code
_entity_poly.pdbx_strand_id
1 'polypeptide(L)'
;DGTVTEVASVICNSDIVLGIIPMGTANALAHVIMGIESKAFGVDKALDVLISGDVQAIDTARCNDELTLLLIGLGFEQKMIESAHRDAKNNSGQFDYLQGFWQALGEHKAKDYELTLD
;
A
#
# COMPACT_ATOMS: atom_id res chain seq x y z
N ASP A 1 3.56 -3.97 2.09
CA ASP A 1 2.69 -2.86 2.53
C ASP A 1 2.41 -2.90 4.01
N GLY A 2 1.61 -3.85 4.54
CA GLY A 2 1.33 -3.92 5.99
C GLY A 2 2.58 -3.89 6.89
N THR A 3 3.56 -4.77 6.64
CA THR A 3 4.84 -4.77 7.39
C THR A 3 5.61 -3.46 7.25
N VAL A 4 5.55 -2.83 6.08
CA VAL A 4 6.23 -1.55 5.82
C VAL A 4 5.58 -0.44 6.65
N THR A 5 4.24 -0.39 6.68
CA THR A 5 3.49 0.55 7.52
C THR A 5 3.74 0.33 9.01
N GLU A 6 3.75 -0.92 9.48
CA GLU A 6 4.02 -1.26 10.88
C GLU A 6 5.39 -0.76 11.31
N VAL A 7 6.43 -1.06 10.53
CA VAL A 7 7.80 -0.57 10.82
C VAL A 7 7.86 0.96 10.71
N ALA A 8 7.26 1.56 9.68
CA ALA A 8 7.24 3.01 9.53
C ALA A 8 6.55 3.71 10.71
N SER A 9 5.51 3.10 11.29
CA SER A 9 4.76 3.67 12.42
C SER A 9 5.61 3.92 13.67
N VAL A 10 6.65 3.09 13.86
CA VAL A 10 7.56 3.19 15.02
C VAL A 10 8.80 4.04 14.74
N ILE A 11 9.22 4.16 13.47
CA ILE A 11 10.42 4.93 13.11
C ILE A 11 10.13 6.30 12.47
N CYS A 12 8.86 6.62 12.20
CA CYS A 12 8.47 7.92 11.66
C CYS A 12 8.97 9.04 12.57
N ASN A 13 9.55 10.10 11.97
CA ASN A 13 10.19 11.21 12.68
C ASN A 13 11.42 10.81 13.52
N SER A 14 12.15 9.77 13.11
CA SER A 14 13.47 9.42 13.66
C SER A 14 14.55 9.49 12.58
N ASP A 15 15.81 9.38 12.98
CA ASP A 15 16.97 9.33 12.06
C ASP A 15 17.19 7.93 11.45
N ILE A 16 16.27 6.98 11.67
CA ILE A 16 16.37 5.62 11.13
C ILE A 16 15.87 5.60 9.68
N VAL A 17 16.72 5.12 8.77
CA VAL A 17 16.36 4.95 7.35
C VAL A 17 15.57 3.66 7.15
N LEU A 18 14.43 3.75 6.46
CA LEU A 18 13.60 2.59 6.09
C LEU A 18 14.04 2.01 4.75
N GLY A 19 14.61 0.80 4.77
CA GLY A 19 14.83 -0.01 3.58
C GLY A 19 13.65 -0.96 3.30
N ILE A 20 13.28 -1.14 2.03
CA ILE A 20 12.16 -2.00 1.62
C ILE A 20 12.66 -3.07 0.66
N ILE A 21 12.32 -4.34 0.91
CA ILE A 21 12.45 -5.44 -0.06
C ILE A 21 11.03 -5.93 -0.40
N PRO A 22 10.56 -5.81 -1.65
CA PRO A 22 9.16 -6.05 -2.01
C PRO A 22 8.86 -7.55 -2.17
N MET A 23 8.61 -8.23 -1.05
CA MET A 23 8.30 -9.68 -1.00
C MET A 23 6.80 -9.98 -0.81
N GLY A 24 5.95 -8.96 -0.73
CA GLY A 24 4.51 -9.10 -0.58
C GLY A 24 3.77 -9.25 -1.91
N THR A 25 2.45 -9.34 -1.85
CA THR A 25 1.60 -9.48 -3.06
C THR A 25 1.45 -8.17 -3.83
N ALA A 26 1.29 -7.03 -3.14
CA ALA A 26 1.02 -5.73 -3.77
C ALA A 26 2.24 -4.80 -3.84
N ASN A 27 2.98 -4.63 -2.74
CA ASN A 27 4.22 -3.83 -2.65
C ASN A 27 4.08 -2.40 -3.20
N ALA A 28 2.92 -1.78 -2.97
CA ALA A 28 2.52 -0.56 -3.65
C ALA A 28 3.50 0.60 -3.43
N LEU A 29 3.93 0.84 -2.18
CA LEU A 29 4.88 1.93 -1.88
C LEU A 29 6.24 1.66 -2.53
N ALA A 30 6.73 0.41 -2.50
CA ALA A 30 8.00 0.04 -3.11
C ALA A 30 7.98 0.30 -4.63
N HIS A 31 6.87 0.01 -5.29
CA HIS A 31 6.73 0.26 -6.73
C HIS A 31 6.71 1.75 -7.10
N VAL A 32 6.17 2.60 -6.23
CA VAL A 32 6.19 4.05 -6.46
C VAL A 32 7.60 4.60 -6.32
N ILE A 33 8.35 4.18 -5.29
CA ILE A 33 9.70 4.72 -5.03
C ILE A 33 10.79 4.10 -5.92
N MET A 34 10.69 2.80 -6.26
CA MET A 34 11.68 2.10 -7.09
C MET A 34 11.37 2.12 -8.59
N GLY A 35 10.18 2.63 -8.97
CA GLY A 35 9.72 2.71 -10.35
C GLY A 35 9.25 1.38 -10.95
N ILE A 36 8.92 1.41 -12.24
CA ILE A 36 8.22 0.32 -12.93
C ILE A 36 9.01 -0.99 -13.00
N GLU A 37 10.35 -0.93 -13.02
CA GLU A 37 11.22 -2.11 -13.08
C GLU A 37 11.04 -3.03 -11.87
N SER A 38 10.71 -2.46 -10.71
CA SER A 38 10.48 -3.22 -9.47
C SER A 38 9.28 -4.17 -9.56
N LYS A 39 8.39 -4.01 -10.55
CA LYS A 39 7.28 -4.95 -10.79
C LYS A 39 7.74 -6.27 -11.40
N ALA A 40 8.85 -6.26 -12.15
CA ALA A 40 9.41 -7.45 -12.79
C ALA A 40 10.60 -8.01 -12.00
N PHE A 41 11.45 -7.14 -11.44
CA PHE A 41 12.70 -7.50 -10.76
C PHE A 41 12.77 -6.87 -9.37
N GLY A 42 11.72 -7.06 -8.56
CA GLY A 42 11.54 -6.32 -7.30
C GLY A 42 12.68 -6.47 -6.30
N VAL A 43 13.18 -7.70 -6.11
CA VAL A 43 14.28 -7.96 -5.15
C VAL A 43 15.60 -7.40 -5.64
N ASP A 44 15.97 -7.69 -6.90
CA ASP A 44 17.25 -7.21 -7.46
C ASP A 44 17.29 -5.68 -7.48
N LYS A 45 16.20 -5.04 -7.92
CA LYS A 45 16.10 -3.58 -7.91
C LYS A 45 16.17 -2.99 -6.50
N ALA A 46 15.54 -3.65 -5.53
CA ALA A 46 15.63 -3.22 -4.13
C ALA A 46 17.07 -3.32 -3.60
N LEU A 47 17.79 -4.39 -3.92
CA LEU A 47 19.19 -4.54 -3.50
C LEU A 47 20.08 -3.47 -4.13
N ASP A 48 19.91 -3.15 -5.42
CA ASP A 48 20.66 -2.09 -6.08
C ASP A 48 20.45 -0.73 -5.37
N VAL A 49 19.21 -0.39 -5.04
CA VAL A 49 18.85 0.84 -4.32
C VAL A 49 19.42 0.85 -2.89
N LEU A 50 19.34 -0.28 -2.17
CA LEU A 50 19.87 -0.39 -0.82
C LEU A 50 21.39 -0.27 -0.79
N ILE A 51 22.09 -0.78 -1.82
CA ILE A 51 23.54 -0.69 -1.96
C ILE A 51 23.98 0.71 -2.38
N SER A 52 23.21 1.40 -3.25
CA SER A 52 23.54 2.78 -3.65
C SER A 52 23.47 3.74 -2.47
N GLY A 53 22.58 3.47 -1.51
CA GLY A 53 22.43 4.26 -0.30
C GLY A 53 21.76 5.60 -0.52
N ASP A 54 21.04 5.76 -1.64
CA ASP A 54 20.29 6.97 -1.95
C ASP A 54 19.06 7.09 -1.02
N VAL A 55 19.07 8.09 -0.14
CA VAL A 55 18.00 8.31 0.84
C VAL A 55 17.21 9.56 0.49
N GLN A 56 15.89 9.44 0.55
CA GLN A 56 14.96 10.56 0.37
C GLN A 56 13.94 10.58 1.51
N ALA A 57 13.67 11.77 2.05
CA ALA A 57 12.55 11.97 2.95
C ALA A 57 11.22 11.93 2.18
N ILE A 58 10.23 11.24 2.73
CA ILE A 58 8.89 11.16 2.16
C ILE A 58 7.87 11.74 3.13
N ASP A 59 6.85 12.37 2.59
CA ASP A 59 5.70 12.80 3.39
C ASP A 59 4.88 11.59 3.85
N THR A 60 4.24 11.73 5.00
CA THR A 60 3.30 10.74 5.52
C THR A 60 1.97 11.42 5.86
N ALA A 61 0.90 10.64 5.88
CA ALA A 61 -0.42 11.11 6.29
C ALA A 61 -0.88 10.38 7.55
N ARG A 62 -1.86 10.96 8.24
CA ARG A 62 -2.59 10.29 9.32
C ARG A 62 -4.08 10.27 9.01
N CYS A 63 -4.71 9.13 9.23
CA CYS A 63 -6.16 8.95 9.16
C CYS A 63 -6.65 8.42 10.50
N ASN A 64 -7.47 9.19 11.24
CA ASN A 64 -7.95 8.80 12.58
C ASN A 64 -6.83 8.25 13.49
N ASP A 65 -5.70 8.94 13.53
CA ASP A 65 -4.46 8.59 14.26
C ASP A 65 -3.60 7.46 13.68
N GLU A 66 -4.03 6.75 12.64
CA GLU A 66 -3.24 5.71 11.98
C GLU A 66 -2.32 6.27 10.89
N LEU A 67 -1.06 5.82 10.87
CA LEU A 67 -0.09 6.20 9.83
C LEU A 67 -0.52 5.64 8.48
N THR A 68 -0.58 6.52 7.48
CA THR A 68 -0.82 6.15 6.08
C THR A 68 0.35 6.60 5.22
N LEU A 69 0.90 5.65 4.44
CA LEU A 69 2.08 5.87 3.62
C LEU A 69 1.79 6.14 2.13
N LEU A 70 0.58 5.83 1.66
CA LEU A 70 0.30 5.88 0.21
C LEU A 70 -1.09 6.39 -0.15
N LEU A 71 -2.12 5.84 0.48
CA LEU A 71 -3.51 6.00 0.04
C LEU A 71 -4.46 5.90 1.23
N ILE A 72 -5.39 6.85 1.30
CA ILE A 72 -6.61 6.74 2.12
C ILE A 72 -7.78 6.59 1.16
N GLY A 73 -8.48 5.46 1.27
CA GLY A 73 -9.67 5.15 0.47
C GLY A 73 -10.96 5.41 1.24
N LEU A 74 -11.97 6.00 0.59
CA LEU A 74 -13.31 6.18 1.15
C LEU A 74 -14.35 5.50 0.25
N GLY A 75 -15.37 4.90 0.87
CA GLY A 75 -16.46 4.24 0.14
C GLY A 75 -16.12 2.82 -0.29
N PHE A 76 -16.10 2.58 -1.60
CA PHE A 76 -16.05 1.23 -2.20
C PHE A 76 -14.79 0.42 -1.79
N GLU A 77 -13.68 1.08 -1.48
CA GLU A 77 -12.41 0.44 -1.08
C GLU A 77 -12.47 -0.25 0.28
N GLN A 78 -13.26 0.24 1.24
CA GLN A 78 -13.30 -0.31 2.59
C GLN A 78 -13.87 -1.75 2.62
N LYS A 79 -14.92 -2.01 1.85
CA LYS A 79 -15.58 -3.34 1.82
C LYS A 79 -14.82 -4.40 1.03
N MET A 80 -13.95 -3.98 0.11
CA MET A 80 -13.13 -4.88 -0.71
C MET A 80 -12.05 -5.56 0.14
N ILE A 81 -11.41 -4.80 1.05
CA ILE A 81 -10.36 -5.33 1.95
C ILE A 81 -10.96 -6.32 2.97
N GLU A 82 -12.15 -6.02 3.53
CA GLU A 82 -12.84 -6.92 4.48
C GLU A 82 -13.31 -8.24 3.85
N SER A 83 -13.74 -8.22 2.58
CA SER A 83 -14.22 -9.41 1.87
C SER A 83 -13.09 -10.27 1.31
N ALA A 84 -12.01 -9.67 0.82
CA ALA A 84 -10.80 -10.39 0.41
C ALA A 84 -10.15 -11.18 1.58
N HIS A 85 -10.29 -10.68 2.82
CA HIS A 85 -9.81 -11.38 4.02
C HIS A 85 -10.59 -12.66 4.36
N ARG A 86 -11.84 -12.81 3.90
CA ARG A 86 -12.70 -13.96 4.24
C ARG A 86 -12.63 -15.10 3.24
N ASP A 87 -12.41 -14.82 1.96
CA ASP A 87 -12.57 -15.82 0.88
C ASP A 87 -11.27 -16.28 0.20
N ALA A 88 -10.12 -15.66 0.48
CA ALA A 88 -8.87 -16.03 -0.20
C ALA A 88 -8.21 -17.29 0.38
N LYS A 89 -8.65 -18.46 -0.11
CA LYS A 89 -7.90 -19.72 -0.06
C LYS A 89 -7.29 -19.99 -1.45
N ASN A 90 -5.97 -19.77 -1.54
CA ASN A 90 -5.01 -20.25 -2.55
C ASN A 90 -4.91 -19.62 -3.96
N ASN A 91 -3.65 -19.24 -4.26
CA ASN A 91 -2.89 -19.35 -5.52
C ASN A 91 -3.00 -18.30 -6.65
N SER A 92 -3.81 -17.23 -6.59
CA SER A 92 -3.93 -16.27 -7.71
C SER A 92 -3.40 -14.84 -7.47
N GLY A 93 -2.92 -14.51 -6.26
CA GLY A 93 -2.18 -13.26 -6.02
C GLY A 93 -2.99 -11.99 -6.28
N GLN A 94 -2.44 -11.04 -7.06
CA GLN A 94 -3.06 -9.72 -7.33
C GLN A 94 -4.41 -9.81 -8.09
N PHE A 95 -4.69 -10.92 -8.77
CA PHE A 95 -5.95 -11.11 -9.50
C PHE A 95 -7.16 -11.28 -8.58
N ASP A 96 -6.98 -11.87 -7.40
CA ASP A 96 -8.07 -12.03 -6.43
C ASP A 96 -8.51 -10.66 -5.89
N TYR A 97 -7.55 -9.74 -5.73
CA TYR A 97 -7.82 -8.34 -5.37
C TYR A 97 -8.62 -7.62 -6.46
N LEU A 98 -8.24 -7.79 -7.73
CA LEU A 98 -8.95 -7.22 -8.87
C LEU A 98 -10.37 -7.81 -9.00
N GLN A 99 -10.54 -9.12 -8.78
CA GLN A 99 -11.86 -9.75 -8.82
C GLN A 99 -12.78 -9.25 -7.71
N GLY A 100 -12.25 -9.11 -6.47
CA GLY A 100 -12.97 -8.49 -5.36
C GLY A 100 -13.40 -7.05 -5.67
N PHE A 101 -12.53 -6.27 -6.34
CA PHE A 101 -12.86 -4.92 -6.81
C PHE A 101 -14.05 -4.92 -7.79
N TRP A 102 -14.03 -5.76 -8.83
CA TRP A 102 -15.09 -5.81 -9.85
C TRP A 102 -16.44 -6.26 -9.29
N GLN A 103 -16.46 -7.19 -8.33
CA GLN A 103 -17.70 -7.66 -7.71
C GLN A 103 -18.33 -6.59 -6.80
N ALA A 104 -17.50 -5.81 -6.08
CA ALA A 104 -17.97 -4.72 -5.22
C ALA A 104 -18.54 -3.53 -6.00
N LEU A 105 -18.11 -3.30 -7.26
CA LEU A 105 -18.64 -2.24 -8.12
C LEU A 105 -20.12 -2.42 -8.49
N GLY A 106 -20.62 -3.66 -8.53
CA GLY A 106 -21.99 -3.97 -8.97
C GLY A 106 -23.09 -3.65 -7.95
N GLU A 107 -22.78 -3.49 -6.67
CA GLU A 107 -23.78 -3.53 -5.59
C GLU A 107 -24.03 -2.19 -4.87
N HIS A 108 -23.37 -1.11 -5.25
CA HIS A 108 -23.28 0.05 -4.37
C HIS A 108 -24.12 1.26 -4.81
N LYS A 109 -24.82 1.83 -3.83
CA LYS A 109 -25.58 3.08 -3.96
C LYS A 109 -24.68 4.27 -3.61
N ALA A 110 -24.88 5.38 -4.32
CA ALA A 110 -24.20 6.64 -4.06
C ALA A 110 -24.40 7.09 -2.60
N LYS A 111 -23.36 7.67 -2.02
CA LYS A 111 -23.37 8.31 -0.69
C LYS A 111 -22.88 9.74 -0.84
N ASP A 112 -23.51 10.63 -0.09
CA ASP A 112 -23.07 12.02 0.02
C ASP A 112 -21.98 12.12 1.09
N TYR A 113 -20.94 12.91 0.80
CA TYR A 113 -19.82 13.18 1.71
C TYR A 113 -19.64 14.70 1.82
N GLU A 114 -19.29 15.15 3.02
CA GLU A 114 -18.88 16.52 3.27
C GLU A 114 -17.35 16.57 3.35
N LEU A 115 -16.73 17.45 2.57
CA LEU A 115 -15.28 17.64 2.53
C LEU A 115 -14.96 19.07 2.93
N THR A 116 -14.15 19.21 3.97
CA THR A 116 -13.52 20.48 4.33
C THR A 116 -12.04 20.38 4.01
N LEU A 117 -11.54 21.32 3.21
CA LEU A 117 -10.13 21.50 2.91
C LEU A 117 -9.74 22.90 3.41
N ASP A 118 -8.57 23.01 4.04
CA ASP A 118 -8.03 24.29 4.51
C ASP A 118 -7.53 25.17 3.35
#